data_AF-A0AAP4VPT5-F1
#
_entry.id   AF-A0AAP4VPT5-F1
#
_cell.length_a   1.000
_cell.length_b   1.000
_cell.length_c   1.000
_cell.angle_alpha   90.00
_cell.angle_beta   90.00
_cell.angle_gamma   90.00
#
_symmetry.space_group_name_H-M   'P 1'
#
loop_
_entity.id
_entity.type
_entity.pdbx_description
1 polymer ?
#
loop_
_entity_poly.entity_id
_entity_poly.type
_entity_poly.pdbx_seq_one_letter_code
_entity_poly.pdbx_strand_id
1 'polypeptide(L)'
;MITDRSTIVIKIPHKRLLINHNWGISMGYLTPMDNSNQGQGRTPFGERLLAARRRKGFSQKQVEARVGISQSNLGALETKGTGSAFTVALALLYGVSPVWLAMGKGSMEGTSPIPDWLAELNERELDAVRHFAAGLVAARQIHGGKSRTTHVKPLPPPSPDAPADQTD
;
A
#
# COMPACT_ATOMS: atom_id res chain seq x y z
N MET A 1 36.36 44.33 32.94
CA MET A 1 35.48 43.66 31.97
C MET A 1 34.61 42.67 32.74
N ILE A 2 33.30 42.90 32.63
CA ILE A 2 32.14 42.11 33.10
C ILE A 2 32.26 40.68 32.47
N THR A 3 31.98 39.53 33.11
CA THR A 3 30.76 39.15 33.85
C THR A 3 30.99 37.92 34.75
N ASP A 4 30.32 37.96 35.90
CA ASP A 4 29.98 36.89 36.85
C ASP A 4 29.18 35.73 36.21
N ARG A 5 29.33 34.50 36.73
CA ARG A 5 28.44 33.37 36.43
C ARG A 5 27.96 32.74 37.74
N SER A 6 26.86 33.28 38.24
CA SER A 6 26.15 32.83 39.43
C SER A 6 25.53 31.43 39.24
N THR A 7 25.70 30.59 40.26
CA THR A 7 24.94 29.35 40.49
C THR A 7 23.47 29.66 40.75
N ILE A 8 22.52 28.97 40.10
CA ILE A 8 21.15 28.84 40.61
C ILE A 8 20.63 27.40 40.42
N VAL A 9 20.41 26.74 41.56
CA VAL A 9 19.58 25.55 41.75
C VAL A 9 18.11 25.99 41.73
N ILE A 10 17.28 25.44 40.85
CA ILE A 10 15.82 25.68 40.90
C ILE A 10 15.06 24.36 41.09
N LYS A 11 14.27 24.38 42.15
CA LYS A 11 13.41 23.35 42.71
C LYS A 11 12.01 23.42 42.06
N ILE A 12 11.51 22.25 41.68
CA ILE A 12 10.16 21.79 41.28
C ILE A 12 8.98 22.74 41.62
N PRO A 13 7.91 22.80 40.80
CA PRO A 13 6.67 22.16 41.26
C PRO A 13 5.81 21.44 40.18
N HIS A 14 4.99 20.53 40.70
CA HIS A 14 4.05 19.62 40.07
C HIS A 14 3.08 20.29 39.08
N LYS A 15 2.80 19.60 37.96
CA LYS A 15 1.70 19.98 37.06
C LYS A 15 0.37 19.79 37.77
N ARG A 16 -0.30 20.93 37.93
CA ARG A 16 -1.61 21.20 38.51
C ARG A 16 -2.70 20.33 37.86
N LEU A 17 -3.45 19.62 38.70
CA LEU A 17 -4.76 19.07 38.38
C LEU A 17 -5.72 20.23 38.16
N LEU A 18 -6.33 20.33 36.97
CA LEU A 18 -7.50 21.18 36.76
C LEU A 18 -8.69 20.26 36.53
N ILE A 19 -9.46 20.06 37.60
CA ILE A 19 -10.84 19.61 37.54
C ILE A 19 -11.62 20.79 36.95
N ASN A 20 -12.28 20.60 35.81
CA ASN A 20 -13.30 21.54 35.37
C ASN A 20 -14.58 20.78 35.02
N HIS A 21 -15.65 21.09 35.76
CA HIS A 21 -16.96 20.51 35.58
C HIS A 21 -17.71 21.25 34.47
N ASN A 22 -18.07 20.50 33.43
CA ASN A 22 -19.31 20.54 32.63
C ASN A 22 -19.94 21.90 32.31
N TRP A 23 -20.00 22.30 31.02
CA TRP A 23 -21.22 22.80 30.35
C TRP A 23 -21.11 22.52 28.83
N GLY A 24 -22.15 21.93 28.25
CA GLY A 24 -22.14 21.31 26.91
C GLY A 24 -22.30 22.25 25.72
N ILE A 25 -22.21 21.66 24.51
CA ILE A 25 -23.11 21.77 23.34
C ILE A 25 -22.48 20.90 22.22
N SER A 26 -23.35 20.14 21.55
CA SER A 26 -23.12 19.02 20.61
C SER A 26 -22.05 19.22 19.51
N MET A 27 -21.12 18.26 19.37
CA MET A 27 -20.28 18.10 18.16
C MET A 27 -19.87 16.62 18.03
N GLY A 28 -20.14 16.00 16.88
CA GLY A 28 -20.15 14.55 16.66
C GLY A 28 -18.92 13.77 17.14
N TYR A 29 -19.17 12.65 17.82
CA TYR A 29 -18.16 11.69 18.23
C TYR A 29 -17.55 10.99 17.01
N LEU A 30 -16.36 11.42 16.60
CA LEU A 30 -15.44 10.56 15.89
C LEU A 30 -14.80 9.63 16.93
N THR A 31 -15.43 8.50 17.22
CA THR A 31 -14.78 7.45 18.03
C THR A 31 -13.52 6.99 17.30
N PRO A 32 -12.33 6.96 17.94
CA PRO A 32 -11.26 6.11 17.48
C PRO A 32 -11.72 4.67 17.73
N MET A 33 -12.22 4.00 16.70
CA MET A 33 -12.42 2.56 16.72
C MET A 33 -11.04 1.88 16.61
N ASP A 34 -10.24 1.97 17.68
CA ASP A 34 -9.21 0.97 17.94
C ASP A 34 -9.80 -0.07 18.89
N ASN A 35 -10.51 -1.05 18.31
CA ASN A 35 -10.91 -2.25 19.02
C ASN A 35 -9.73 -3.24 18.96
N SER A 36 -8.64 -2.90 19.67
CA SER A 36 -7.52 -3.80 19.88
C SER A 36 -7.97 -4.90 20.85
N ASN A 37 -8.56 -5.96 20.30
CA ASN A 37 -8.69 -7.24 20.99
C ASN A 37 -7.27 -7.83 21.18
N GLN A 38 -6.58 -7.33 22.20
CA GLN A 38 -5.31 -7.85 22.71
C GLN A 38 -5.62 -9.13 23.49
N GLY A 39 -5.54 -10.29 22.83
CA GLY A 39 -5.85 -11.58 23.48
C GLY A 39 -5.10 -12.80 22.95
N GLN A 40 -4.47 -12.72 21.77
CA GLN A 40 -3.50 -13.70 21.28
C GLN A 40 -2.64 -12.98 20.24
N GLY A 41 -1.32 -13.07 20.35
CA GLY A 41 -0.42 -12.47 19.37
C GLY A 41 -0.78 -12.90 17.95
N ARG A 42 -0.72 -11.97 16.99
CA ARG A 42 -0.96 -12.29 15.58
C ARG A 42 0.09 -13.31 15.13
N THR A 43 -0.27 -14.16 14.17
CA THR A 43 0.73 -14.99 13.51
C THR A 43 1.69 -14.12 12.68
N PRO A 44 2.94 -14.57 12.43
CA PRO A 44 3.86 -13.83 11.56
C PRO A 44 3.32 -13.56 10.14
N PHE A 45 2.55 -14.51 9.59
CA PHE A 45 1.86 -14.31 8.32
C PHE A 45 0.78 -13.21 8.42
N GLY A 46 -0.07 -13.26 9.45
CA GLY A 46 -1.13 -12.29 9.67
C GLY A 46 -0.58 -10.88 9.88
N GLU A 47 0.54 -10.74 10.58
CA GLU A 47 1.25 -9.46 10.76
C GLU A 47 1.73 -8.87 9.44
N ARG A 48 2.41 -9.67 8.60
CA ARG A 48 2.87 -9.23 7.27
C ARG A 48 1.70 -8.85 6.37
N LEU A 49 0.62 -9.63 6.40
CA LEU A 49 -0.58 -9.38 5.60
C LEU A 49 -1.25 -8.06 5.99
N LEU A 50 -1.44 -7.84 7.30
CA LEU A 50 -2.01 -6.60 7.83
C LEU A 50 -1.13 -5.40 7.49
N ALA A 51 0.18 -5.52 7.68
CA ALA A 51 1.14 -4.47 7.38
C ALA A 51 1.12 -4.08 5.89
N ALA A 52 1.13 -5.06 4.98
CA ALA A 52 1.08 -4.84 3.54
C ALA A 52 -0.21 -4.13 3.11
N ARG A 53 -1.37 -4.56 3.63
CA ARG A 53 -2.66 -3.93 3.33
C ARG A 53 -2.71 -2.48 3.82
N ARG A 54 -2.32 -2.24 5.07
CA ARG A 54 -2.32 -0.90 5.68
C ARG A 54 -1.38 0.04 4.94
N ARG A 55 -0.21 -0.42 4.54
CA ARG A 55 0.74 0.36 3.74
C ARG A 55 0.16 0.80 2.39
N LYS A 56 -0.70 -0.02 1.78
CA LYS A 56 -1.44 0.36 0.56
C LYS A 56 -2.71 1.19 0.84
N GLY A 57 -3.09 1.39 2.10
CA GLY A 57 -4.25 2.20 2.47
C GLY A 57 -5.60 1.54 2.18
N PHE A 58 -5.65 0.21 1.99
CA PHE A 58 -6.91 -0.48 1.72
C PHE A 58 -7.65 -0.89 2.99
N SER A 59 -8.96 -0.68 3.02
CA SER A 59 -9.86 -1.31 3.98
C SER A 59 -10.08 -2.79 3.62
N GLN A 60 -10.49 -3.62 4.59
CA GLN A 60 -10.78 -5.03 4.30
C GLN A 60 -11.91 -5.20 3.27
N LYS A 61 -12.93 -4.33 3.31
CA LYS A 61 -14.03 -4.32 2.33
C LYS A 61 -13.55 -3.97 0.91
N GLN A 62 -12.55 -3.10 0.79
CA GLN A 62 -11.94 -2.79 -0.50
C GLN A 62 -11.14 -3.95 -1.08
N VAL A 63 -10.55 -4.80 -0.22
CA VAL A 63 -9.85 -6.01 -0.63
C VAL A 63 -10.83 -7.08 -1.06
N GLU A 64 -11.93 -7.24 -0.33
CA GLU A 64 -13.02 -8.14 -0.72
C GLU A 64 -13.53 -7.85 -2.14
N ALA A 65 -13.83 -6.58 -2.43
CA ALA A 65 -14.29 -6.17 -3.75
C ALA A 65 -13.26 -6.40 -4.89
N ARG A 66 -11.97 -6.57 -4.58
CA ARG A 66 -10.89 -6.72 -5.56
C ARG A 66 -10.38 -8.16 -5.72
N VAL A 67 -10.41 -8.94 -4.65
CA VAL A 67 -9.82 -10.29 -4.58
C VAL A 67 -10.89 -11.37 -4.42
N GLY A 68 -12.11 -11.01 -4.01
CA GLY A 68 -13.21 -11.95 -3.78
C GLY A 68 -13.11 -12.71 -2.45
N ILE A 69 -12.17 -12.36 -1.57
CA ILE A 69 -12.10 -12.89 -0.20
C ILE A 69 -13.04 -12.09 0.71
N SER A 70 -13.90 -12.76 1.48
CA SER A 70 -14.79 -12.05 2.41
C SER A 70 -14.00 -11.27 3.47
N GLN A 71 -14.53 -10.12 3.90
CA GLN A 71 -13.91 -9.29 4.94
C GLN A 71 -13.66 -10.07 6.24
N SER A 72 -14.56 -10.97 6.63
CA SER A 72 -14.42 -11.81 7.83
C SER A 72 -13.27 -12.81 7.69
N ASN A 73 -13.13 -13.46 6.52
CA ASN A 73 -12.02 -14.37 6.24
C ASN A 73 -10.70 -13.62 6.22
N LEU A 74 -10.64 -12.44 5.58
CA LEU A 74 -9.46 -11.59 5.61
C LEU A 74 -9.08 -11.18 7.05
N GLY A 75 -10.05 -10.84 7.91
CA GLY A 75 -9.81 -10.56 9.32
C GLY A 75 -9.27 -11.76 10.10
N ALA A 76 -9.77 -12.96 9.81
CA ALA A 76 -9.25 -14.20 10.39
C ALA A 76 -7.81 -14.48 9.93
N LEU A 77 -7.49 -14.22 8.66
CA LEU A 77 -6.13 -14.37 8.13
C LEU A 77 -5.14 -13.37 8.77
N GLU A 78 -5.54 -12.11 8.93
CA GLU A 78 -4.71 -11.06 9.55
C GLU A 78 -4.46 -11.26 11.04
N THR A 79 -5.17 -12.18 11.68
CA THR A 79 -5.05 -12.47 13.11
C THR A 79 -4.45 -13.84 13.38
N LYS A 80 -5.03 -14.89 12.80
CA LYS A 80 -4.73 -16.29 13.13
C LYS A 80 -4.22 -17.10 11.94
N GLY A 81 -4.22 -16.54 10.72
CA GLY A 81 -3.85 -17.28 9.52
C GLY A 81 -2.36 -17.59 9.45
N THR A 82 -1.98 -18.79 9.03
CA THR A 82 -0.57 -19.15 8.76
C THR A 82 -0.24 -19.16 7.27
N GLY A 83 -1.25 -18.94 6.42
CA GLY A 83 -1.16 -18.91 4.97
C GLY A 83 -2.57 -18.83 4.36
N SER A 84 -2.66 -18.72 3.04
CA SER A 84 -3.93 -18.69 2.32
C SER A 84 -3.74 -19.06 0.85
N ALA A 85 -4.76 -19.66 0.23
CA ALA A 85 -4.83 -19.79 -1.23
C ALA A 85 -4.82 -18.42 -1.94
N PHE A 86 -5.25 -17.35 -1.26
CA PHE A 86 -5.25 -15.99 -1.79
C PHE A 86 -3.90 -15.27 -1.66
N THR A 87 -2.86 -15.92 -1.13
CA THR A 87 -1.58 -15.25 -0.81
C THR A 87 -0.98 -14.52 -2.02
N VAL A 88 -0.96 -15.15 -3.20
CA VAL A 88 -0.42 -14.53 -4.41
C VAL A 88 -1.29 -13.33 -4.85
N ALA A 89 -2.61 -13.49 -4.89
CA ALA A 89 -3.52 -12.41 -5.28
C ALA A 89 -3.42 -11.20 -4.33
N LEU A 90 -3.34 -11.44 -3.02
CA LEU A 90 -3.17 -10.40 -2.01
C LEU A 90 -1.80 -9.72 -2.14
N ALA A 91 -0.74 -10.49 -2.40
CA ALA A 91 0.60 -9.95 -2.62
C ALA A 91 0.66 -8.99 -3.81
N LEU A 92 0.09 -9.41 -4.95
CA LEU A 92 -0.02 -8.60 -6.16
C LEU A 92 -0.84 -7.33 -5.92
N LEU A 93 -2.01 -7.46 -5.28
CA LEU A 93 -2.84 -6.30 -4.92
C LEU A 93 -2.08 -5.33 -4.02
N TYR A 94 -1.28 -5.84 -3.09
CA TYR A 94 -0.56 -5.03 -2.11
C TYR A 94 0.79 -4.51 -2.59
N GLY A 95 1.23 -4.86 -3.79
CA GLY A 95 2.55 -4.44 -4.26
C GLY A 95 3.71 -5.08 -3.49
N VAL A 96 3.56 -6.32 -2.96
CA VAL A 96 4.58 -7.01 -2.16
C VAL A 96 4.94 -8.37 -2.71
N SER A 97 6.18 -8.82 -2.54
CA SER A 97 6.60 -10.16 -2.97
C SER A 97 5.70 -11.27 -2.35
N PRO A 98 5.16 -12.21 -3.15
CA PRO A 98 4.40 -13.35 -2.64
C PRO A 98 5.23 -14.26 -1.73
N VAL A 99 6.52 -14.40 -2.03
CA VAL A 99 7.50 -15.18 -1.24
C VAL A 99 7.69 -14.54 0.14
N TRP A 100 7.86 -13.22 0.17
CA TRP A 100 7.96 -12.47 1.42
C TRP A 100 6.65 -12.56 2.22
N LEU A 101 5.50 -12.40 1.57
CA LEU A 101 4.22 -12.47 2.26
C LEU A 101 4.01 -13.86 2.88
N ALA A 102 4.18 -14.92 2.09
CA ALA A 102 3.99 -16.30 2.52
C ALA A 102 4.99 -16.71 3.61
N MET A 103 6.28 -16.48 3.39
CA MET A 103 7.35 -17.12 4.18
C MET A 103 8.17 -16.14 5.02
N GLY A 104 8.00 -14.82 4.84
CA GLY A 104 8.83 -13.81 5.50
C GLY A 104 10.28 -13.78 5.01
N LYS A 105 10.55 -14.35 3.83
CA LYS A 105 11.90 -14.43 3.25
C LYS A 105 12.08 -13.40 2.13
N GLY A 106 13.28 -12.85 2.03
CA GLY A 106 13.65 -11.89 0.98
C GLY A 106 13.09 -10.48 1.21
N SER A 107 13.15 -9.64 0.17
CA SER A 107 12.62 -8.28 0.21
C SER A 107 11.09 -8.27 0.15
N MET A 108 10.47 -7.34 0.89
CA MET A 108 9.03 -7.07 0.81
C MET A 108 8.63 -6.51 -0.55
N GLU A 109 9.53 -5.76 -1.19
CA GLU A 109 9.27 -5.12 -2.49
C GLU A 109 9.72 -6.04 -3.65
N GLY A 110 9.06 -5.92 -4.80
CA GLY A 110 9.37 -6.71 -6.00
C GLY A 110 8.26 -7.65 -6.44
N THR A 111 7.03 -7.16 -6.58
CA THR A 111 5.88 -8.03 -6.91
C THR A 111 5.36 -7.94 -8.33
N SER A 112 5.69 -6.92 -9.12
CA SER A 112 5.12 -6.91 -10.47
C SER A 112 5.82 -8.01 -11.25
N PRO A 113 5.11 -9.09 -11.66
CA PRO A 113 5.66 -9.96 -12.66
C PRO A 113 6.04 -9.07 -13.84
N ILE A 114 7.26 -9.25 -14.32
CA ILE A 114 7.73 -8.61 -15.54
C ILE A 114 6.74 -9.07 -16.63
N PRO A 115 6.02 -8.15 -17.32
CA PRO A 115 5.14 -8.54 -18.40
C PRO A 115 5.91 -9.37 -19.43
N ASP A 116 5.24 -10.31 -20.10
CA ASP A 116 5.90 -11.21 -21.06
C ASP A 116 6.68 -10.43 -22.12
N TRP A 117 6.06 -9.36 -22.67
CA TRP A 117 6.71 -8.47 -23.64
C TRP A 117 7.95 -7.76 -23.11
N LEU A 118 8.05 -7.53 -21.80
CA LEU A 118 9.21 -6.90 -21.17
C LEU A 118 10.30 -7.93 -20.85
N ALA A 119 9.92 -9.19 -20.62
CA ALA A 119 10.85 -10.30 -20.38
C ALA A 119 11.57 -10.74 -21.66
N GLU A 120 10.95 -10.54 -22.82
CA GLU A 120 11.51 -10.86 -24.14
C GLU A 120 12.54 -9.82 -24.64
N LEU A 121 12.64 -8.65 -23.99
CA LEU A 121 13.54 -7.58 -24.43
C LEU A 121 15.01 -7.89 -24.13
N ASN A 122 15.87 -7.57 -25.08
CA ASN A 122 17.31 -7.55 -24.83
C ASN A 122 17.74 -6.29 -24.03
N GLU A 123 19.01 -6.25 -23.61
CA GLU A 123 19.54 -5.17 -22.76
C GLU A 123 19.36 -3.77 -23.37
N ARG A 124 19.52 -3.63 -24.69
CA ARG A 124 19.40 -2.34 -25.38
C ARG A 124 17.95 -1.87 -25.44
N GLU A 125 17.03 -2.77 -25.76
CA GLU A 125 15.60 -2.49 -25.82
C GLU A 125 15.05 -2.12 -24.44
N LEU A 126 15.46 -2.87 -23.42
CA LEU A 126 15.07 -2.59 -22.05
C LEU A 126 15.60 -1.22 -21.59
N ASP A 127 16.81 -0.84 -22.02
CA ASP A 127 17.36 0.48 -21.73
C ASP A 127 16.60 1.61 -22.42
N ALA A 128 16.22 1.42 -23.68
CA ALA A 128 15.38 2.36 -24.41
C ALA A 128 14.02 2.55 -23.72
N VAL A 129 13.39 1.46 -23.25
CA VAL A 129 12.13 1.51 -22.50
C VAL A 129 12.30 2.28 -21.17
N ARG A 130 13.39 2.05 -20.43
CA ARG A 130 13.68 2.78 -19.19
C ARG A 130 13.86 4.28 -19.45
N HIS A 131 14.63 4.65 -20.47
CA HIS A 131 14.83 6.04 -20.86
C HIS A 131 13.51 6.72 -21.24
N PHE A 132 12.69 6.07 -22.06
CA PHE A 132 11.37 6.56 -22.44
C PHE A 132 10.46 6.78 -21.22
N ALA A 133 10.36 5.77 -20.33
CA ALA A 133 9.57 5.86 -19.12
C ALA A 133 10.03 7.00 -18.20
N ALA A 134 11.34 7.19 -18.04
CA ALA A 134 11.92 8.29 -17.27
C ALA A 134 11.51 9.66 -17.84
N GLY A 135 11.52 9.81 -19.17
CA GLY A 135 11.07 11.02 -19.85
C GLY A 135 9.60 11.36 -19.58
N LEU A 136 8.70 10.36 -19.63
CA LEU A 136 7.28 10.56 -19.30
C LEU A 136 7.06 10.99 -17.86
N VAL A 137 7.82 10.42 -16.92
CA VAL A 137 7.74 10.78 -15.50
C VAL A 137 8.21 12.22 -15.28
N ALA A 138 9.34 12.60 -15.88
CA ALA A 138 9.87 13.96 -15.80
C ALA A 138 8.89 14.98 -16.38
N ALA A 139 8.33 14.71 -17.57
CA ALA A 139 7.33 15.58 -18.20
C ALA A 139 6.09 15.80 -17.31
N ARG A 140 5.63 14.76 -16.61
CA ARG A 140 4.50 14.86 -15.66
C ARG A 140 4.80 15.78 -14.48
N GLN A 141 6.02 15.74 -13.95
CA GLN A 141 6.42 16.55 -12.79
C GLN A 141 6.52 18.03 -13.16
N ILE A 142 6.93 18.33 -14.39
CA ILE A 142 7.03 19.71 -14.91
C ILE A 142 5.64 20.32 -15.15
N HIS A 143 4.68 19.53 -15.63
CA HIS A 143 3.39 20.04 -16.12
C HIS A 143 2.21 19.97 -15.14
N GLY A 144 2.40 19.76 -13.83
CA GLY A 144 1.39 19.97 -12.78
C GLY A 144 -0.03 19.44 -13.11
N GLY A 145 -0.24 18.13 -12.93
CA GLY A 145 -1.39 17.38 -13.44
C GLY A 145 -2.79 18.00 -13.32
N LYS A 146 -3.38 18.36 -14.47
CA LYS A 146 -4.82 18.20 -14.72
C LYS A 146 -5.01 17.01 -15.65
N SER A 147 -5.23 15.83 -15.07
CA SER A 147 -5.52 14.61 -15.83
C SER A 147 -6.84 14.77 -16.58
N ARG A 148 -6.79 14.95 -17.91
CA ARG A 148 -7.87 14.50 -18.78
C ARG A 148 -7.77 12.99 -18.86
N THR A 149 -8.68 12.29 -18.20
CA THR A 149 -8.92 10.86 -18.42
C THR A 149 -9.48 10.66 -19.83
N THR A 150 -8.62 10.55 -20.84
CA THR A 150 -9.00 9.92 -22.09
C THR A 150 -9.05 8.42 -21.84
N HIS A 151 -10.26 7.88 -21.77
CA HIS A 151 -10.52 6.45 -21.77
C HIS A 151 -9.91 5.83 -23.03
N VAL A 152 -8.68 5.32 -22.95
CA VAL A 152 -8.10 4.49 -24.02
C VAL A 152 -8.81 3.15 -23.94
N LYS A 153 -9.78 2.91 -24.83
CA LYS A 153 -10.37 1.59 -25.04
C LYS A 153 -9.24 0.65 -25.45
N PRO A 154 -9.00 -0.48 -24.75
CA PRO A 154 -8.05 -1.48 -25.21
C PRO A 154 -8.40 -1.88 -26.64
N LEU A 155 -7.40 -1.87 -27.53
CA LEU A 155 -7.57 -2.42 -28.88
C LEU A 155 -8.04 -3.87 -28.71
N PRO A 156 -9.19 -4.27 -29.30
CA PRO A 156 -9.58 -5.67 -29.26
C PRO A 156 -8.46 -6.53 -29.87
N PRO A 157 -8.26 -7.76 -29.36
CA PRO A 157 -7.34 -8.69 -30.01
C PRO A 157 -7.71 -8.81 -31.50
N PRO A 158 -6.73 -8.95 -32.40
CA PRO A 158 -7.03 -9.17 -33.82
C PRO A 158 -7.97 -10.37 -33.93
N SER A 159 -9.10 -10.17 -34.62
CA SER A 159 -10.09 -11.23 -34.82
C SER A 159 -9.42 -12.45 -35.47
N PRO A 160 -9.72 -13.68 -35.01
CA PRO A 160 -9.20 -14.90 -35.64
C PRO A 160 -9.65 -15.08 -37.09
N ASP A 161 -10.68 -14.33 -37.53
CA ASP A 161 -11.25 -14.38 -38.86
C ASP A 161 -10.74 -13.30 -39.82
N ALA A 162 -9.61 -12.64 -39.52
CA ALA A 162 -8.98 -11.79 -40.52
C ALA A 162 -8.56 -12.69 -41.70
N PRO A 163 -9.12 -12.52 -42.92
CA PRO A 163 -8.70 -13.33 -44.05
C PRO A 163 -7.21 -13.10 -44.25
N ALA A 164 -6.44 -14.20 -44.28
CA ALA A 164 -5.06 -14.15 -44.70
C ALA A 164 -5.01 -13.38 -46.01
N ASP A 165 -4.26 -12.28 -46.00
CA ASP A 165 -3.96 -11.49 -47.18
C ASP A 165 -3.28 -12.42 -48.19
N GLN A 166 -4.09 -12.99 -49.08
CA GLN A 166 -3.62 -13.77 -50.22
C GLN A 166 -3.18 -12.75 -51.26
N THR A 167 -1.92 -12.34 -51.18
CA THR A 167 -1.24 -11.69 -52.29
C THR A 167 -0.76 -12.78 -53.25
N ASP A 168 -1.35 -12.78 -54.44
CA ASP A 168 -0.83 -13.40 -55.68
C ASP A 168 0.53 -12.78 -56.06
#